data_AF-A0A351GIC5-F1
#
_entry.id   AF-A0A351GIC5-F1
#
_cell.length_a   1.000
_cell.length_b   1.000
_cell.length_c   1.000
_cell.angle_alpha   90.00
_cell.angle_beta   90.00
_cell.angle_gamma   90.00
#
_symmetry.space_group_name_H-M   'P 1'
#
loop_
_entity.id
_entity.type
_entity.pdbx_description
1 polymer ?
#
loop_
_entity_poly.entity_id
_entity_poly.type
_entity_poly.pdbx_seq_one_letter_code
_entity_poly.pdbx_strand_id
1 'polypeptide(L)'
;MRIYKHLKTKVMSFADIFKDTNDWNEKTIVGFISFAVMIIVMIVDVITGWLGKDLVVNEFIYNSFMFITLGSFGIAGIEKFAGKK
;
A
#
# COMPACT_ATOMS: atom_id res chain seq x y z
N MET A 1 31.48 -7.59 -6.55
CA MET A 1 31.04 -7.47 -5.12
C MET A 1 30.08 -6.31 -4.82
N ARG A 2 29.60 -5.52 -5.80
CA ARG A 2 28.61 -4.43 -5.57
C ARG A 2 27.15 -4.86 -5.77
N ILE A 3 26.89 -5.76 -6.72
CA ILE A 3 25.52 -6.19 -7.09
C ILE A 3 24.84 -7.00 -5.98
N TYR A 4 25.58 -7.87 -5.30
CA TYR A 4 25.05 -8.67 -4.18
C TYR A 4 24.58 -7.78 -3.01
N LYS A 5 25.22 -6.63 -2.81
CA LYS A 5 24.87 -5.69 -1.74
C LYS A 5 23.50 -5.06 -1.99
N HIS A 6 23.19 -4.68 -3.23
CA HIS A 6 21.90 -4.08 -3.58
C HIS A 6 20.73 -5.07 -3.51
N LEU A 7 20.93 -6.35 -3.89
CA LEU A 7 19.91 -7.38 -3.66
C LEU A 7 19.69 -7.64 -2.16
N LYS A 8 20.77 -7.74 -1.38
CA LYS A 8 20.69 -7.94 0.08
C LYS A 8 19.98 -6.77 0.77
N THR A 9 20.16 -5.53 0.30
CA THR A 9 19.47 -4.34 0.85
C THR A 9 17.97 -4.34 0.54
N LYS A 10 17.54 -4.70 -0.67
CA LYS A 10 16.09 -4.86 -0.96
C LYS A 10 15.47 -5.99 -0.14
N VAL A 11 16.15 -7.12 0.00
CA VAL A 11 15.69 -8.24 0.84
C VAL A 11 15.62 -7.85 2.32
N MET A 12 16.57 -7.05 2.82
CA MET A 12 16.53 -6.50 4.18
C MET A 12 15.32 -5.57 4.38
N SER A 13 15.01 -4.73 3.38
CA SER A 13 13.81 -3.87 3.39
C SER A 13 12.49 -4.64 3.32
N PHE A 14 12.44 -5.81 2.67
CA PHE A 14 11.26 -6.69 2.70
C PHE A 14 11.18 -7.47 4.02
N ALA A 15 12.31 -7.91 4.59
CA ALA A 15 12.36 -8.58 5.88
C ALA A 15 12.09 -7.64 7.07
N ASP A 16 12.35 -6.34 6.92
CA ASP A 16 12.00 -5.31 7.90
C ASP A 16 10.47 -5.08 8.00
N ILE A 17 9.69 -5.45 6.97
CA ILE A 17 8.21 -5.48 7.01
C ILE A 17 7.68 -6.64 7.88
N PHE A 18 8.54 -7.62 8.19
CA PHE A 18 8.22 -8.80 9.02
C PHE A 18 8.89 -8.78 10.41
N LYS A 19 9.46 -7.64 10.83
CA LYS A 19 9.99 -7.50 12.19
C LYS A 19 8.83 -7.28 13.17
N ASP A 20 8.62 -8.26 14.04
CA ASP A 20 7.68 -8.29 15.18
C ASP A 20 7.89 -7.18 16.25
N THR A 21 8.78 -6.21 16.02
CA THR A 21 8.95 -5.06 16.91
C THR A 21 7.93 -3.99 16.55
N ASN A 22 7.06 -3.64 17.49
CA ASN A 22 5.94 -2.70 17.35
C ASN A 22 6.35 -1.23 17.11
N ASP A 23 7.51 -0.98 16.48
CA ASP A 23 7.96 0.36 16.11
C ASP A 23 7.20 0.90 14.89
N TRP A 24 6.71 0.00 14.03
CA TRP A 24 6.05 0.33 12.77
C TRP A 24 4.68 -0.34 12.71
N ASN A 25 3.60 0.45 12.59
CA ASN A 25 2.25 -0.09 12.46
C ASN A 25 2.07 -0.68 11.04
N GLU A 26 2.35 -1.96 10.87
CA GLU A 26 2.24 -2.71 9.61
C GLU A 26 0.89 -2.49 8.92
N LYS A 27 -0.18 -2.37 9.70
CA LYS A 27 -1.55 -2.09 9.22
C LYS A 27 -1.57 -0.73 8.50
N THR A 28 -0.92 0.28 9.06
CA THR A 28 -0.80 1.58 8.39
C THR A 28 0.06 1.51 7.13
N ILE A 29 1.13 0.71 7.12
CA ILE A 29 2.04 0.59 5.97
C ILE A 29 1.35 -0.11 4.80
N VAL A 30 0.72 -1.26 5.04
CA VAL A 30 -0.02 -2.00 4.02
C VAL A 30 -1.18 -1.17 3.48
N GLY A 31 -1.91 -0.48 4.37
CA GLY A 31 -2.96 0.47 3.99
C GLY A 31 -2.44 1.61 3.10
N PHE A 32 -1.26 2.16 3.42
CA PHE A 32 -0.63 3.24 2.68
C PHE A 32 -0.10 2.80 1.31
N ILE A 33 0.52 1.63 1.20
CA ILE A 33 0.99 1.09 -0.08
C ILE A 33 -0.20 0.79 -1.00
N SER A 34 -1.26 0.18 -0.47
CA SER A 34 -2.51 -0.05 -1.21
C SER A 34 -3.12 1.25 -1.73
N PHE A 35 -3.15 2.28 -0.88
CA PHE A 35 -3.64 3.61 -1.26
C PHE A 35 -2.77 4.29 -2.32
N ALA A 36 -1.44 4.21 -2.20
CA ALA A 36 -0.52 4.80 -3.17
C ALA A 36 -0.66 4.16 -4.56
N VAL A 37 -0.79 2.84 -4.64
CA VAL A 37 -1.03 2.14 -5.91
C VAL A 37 -2.36 2.57 -6.52
N MET A 38 -3.41 2.70 -5.72
CA MET A 38 -4.71 3.17 -6.18
C MET A 38 -4.63 4.59 -6.77
N ILE A 39 -3.94 5.53 -6.12
CA ILE A 39 -3.74 6.89 -6.65
C ILE A 39 -3.00 6.86 -7.98
N ILE A 40 -1.93 6.08 -8.10
CA ILE A 40 -1.16 5.97 -9.34
C ILE A 40 -2.04 5.46 -10.48
N VAL A 41 -2.83 4.42 -10.23
CA VAL A 41 -3.76 3.85 -11.23
C VAL A 41 -4.80 4.88 -11.66
N MET A 42 -5.34 5.66 -10.72
CA MET A 42 -6.33 6.71 -11.05
C MET A 42 -5.74 7.89 -11.80
N ILE A 43 -4.49 8.27 -11.50
CA ILE A 43 -3.77 9.27 -12.29
C ILE A 43 -3.57 8.78 -13.72
N VAL A 44 -3.14 7.52 -13.88
CA VAL A 44 -2.95 6.92 -15.21
C VAL A 44 -4.28 6.87 -15.95
N ASP A 45 -5.37 6.46 -15.30
CA ASP A 45 -6.72 6.40 -15.87
C ASP A 45 -7.19 7.76 -16.41
N VAL A 46 -7.05 8.83 -15.62
CA VAL A 46 -7.38 10.20 -16.05
C VAL A 46 -6.55 10.64 -17.26
N ILE A 47 -5.24 10.37 -17.24
CA ILE A 47 -4.35 10.70 -18.37
C ILE A 47 -4.76 9.93 -19.63
N THR A 48 -5.09 8.65 -19.49
CA THR A 48 -5.48 7.81 -20.63
C THR A 48 -6.86 8.17 -21.17
N GLY A 49 -7.80 8.53 -20.29
CA GLY A 49 -9.10 9.08 -20.67
C GLY A 49 -8.97 10.38 -21.47
N TRP A 50 -8.05 11.27 -21.08
CA TRP A 50 -7.73 12.48 -21.87
C TRP A 50 -7.10 12.17 -23.23
N LEU A 51 -6.37 11.06 -23.35
CA LEU A 51 -5.80 10.58 -24.62
C LEU A 51 -6.80 9.76 -25.47
N GLY A 52 -8.07 9.66 -25.05
CA GLY A 52 -9.13 8.94 -25.76
C GLY A 52 -9.01 7.40 -25.70
N LYS A 53 -8.17 6.89 -24.80
CA LYS A 53 -8.04 5.46 -24.50
C LYS A 53 -8.60 5.21 -23.10
N ASP A 54 -9.87 4.86 -23.04
CA ASP A 54 -10.50 4.54 -21.76
C ASP A 54 -9.83 3.31 -21.15
N LEU A 55 -9.26 3.47 -19.95
CA LEU A 55 -8.73 2.35 -19.20
C LEU A 55 -9.90 1.74 -18.45
N VAL A 56 -10.38 0.59 -18.90
CA VAL A 56 -11.39 -0.18 -18.15
C VAL A 56 -10.71 -0.77 -16.92
N VAL A 57 -10.63 0.03 -15.86
CA VAL A 57 -10.16 -0.44 -14.54
C VAL A 57 -11.16 -1.47 -14.06
N ASN A 58 -10.68 -2.68 -13.80
CA ASN A 58 -11.54 -3.75 -13.33
C ASN A 58 -12.06 -3.41 -11.92
N GLU A 59 -13.38 -3.31 -11.79
CA GLU A 59 -14.07 -3.01 -10.52
C GLU A 59 -13.65 -3.97 -9.40
N PHE A 60 -13.41 -5.25 -9.71
CA PHE A 60 -12.92 -6.22 -8.72
C PHE A 60 -11.55 -5.84 -8.16
N ILE A 61 -10.63 -5.39 -9.02
CA ILE A 61 -9.29 -4.98 -8.62
C ILE A 61 -9.38 -3.69 -7.79
N TYR A 62 -10.14 -2.70 -8.27
CA TYR A 62 -10.36 -1.44 -7.55
C TYR A 62 -10.96 -1.67 -6.15
N ASN A 63 -12.03 -2.46 -6.08
CA ASN A 63 -12.69 -2.80 -4.81
C ASN A 63 -11.76 -3.56 -3.87
N SER A 64 -10.92 -4.46 -4.38
CA SER A 64 -9.93 -5.18 -3.56
C SER A 64 -8.94 -4.23 -2.89
N PHE A 65 -8.36 -3.29 -3.64
CA PHE A 65 -7.47 -2.27 -3.07
C PHE A 65 -8.21 -1.33 -2.10
N MET A 66 -9.46 -0.98 -2.41
CA MET A 66 -10.31 -0.17 -1.53
C MET A 66 -10.55 -0.86 -0.19
N PHE A 67 -10.95 -2.12 -0.17
CA PHE A 67 -11.17 -2.86 1.07
C PHE A 67 -9.88 -3.00 1.88
N ILE A 68 -8.75 -3.24 1.23
CA ILE A 68 -7.45 -3.33 1.92
C ILE A 68 -7.08 -1.98 2.54
N THR A 69 -7.22 -0.88 1.80
CA THR A 69 -6.92 0.47 2.31
C THR A 69 -7.83 0.85 3.48
N LEU A 70 -9.14 0.69 3.33
CA LEU A 70 -10.12 1.04 4.36
C LEU A 70 -10.02 0.13 5.59
N GLY A 71 -9.87 -1.18 5.40
CA GLY A 71 -9.71 -2.14 6.51
C GLY A 71 -8.44 -1.88 7.30
N SER A 72 -7.32 -1.64 6.60
CA SER A 72 -6.02 -1.37 7.20
C SER A 72 -5.99 -0.06 7.99
N PHE A 73 -6.56 1.02 7.44
CA PHE A 73 -6.67 2.31 8.14
C PHE A 73 -7.73 2.30 9.23
N GLY A 74 -8.83 1.57 9.06
CA GLY A 74 -9.88 1.43 10.07
C GLY A 74 -9.36 0.74 11.33
N ILE A 75 -8.67 -0.39 11.19
CA ILE A 75 -8.09 -1.12 12.33
C ILE A 75 -6.99 -0.29 12.99
N ALA A 76 -6.08 0.30 12.21
CA ALA A 76 -5.03 1.15 12.73
C ALA A 76 -5.56 2.39 13.46
N GLY A 77 -6.65 2.98 12.95
CA GLY A 77 -7.35 4.10 13.58
C GLY A 77 -7.94 3.68 14.92
N ILE A 78 -8.76 2.63 14.93
CA ILE A 78 -9.38 2.13 16.17
C ILE A 78 -8.32 1.74 17.21
N GLU A 79 -7.23 1.09 16.82
CA GLU A 79 -6.13 0.72 17.71
C GLU A 79 -5.46 1.95 18.35
N LYS A 80 -5.23 3.03 17.58
CA LYS A 80 -4.70 4.29 18.12
C LYS A 80 -5.68 5.03 19.03
N PHE A 81 -6.99 4.94 18.75
CA PHE A 81 -8.03 5.62 19.54
C PHE A 81 -8.43 4.82 20.80
N ALA A 82 -8.51 3.50 20.72
CA ALA A 82 -8.92 2.60 21.81
C ALA A 82 -7.76 2.22 22.73
N GLY A 83 -6.52 2.27 22.26
CA GLY A 83 -5.31 2.02 23.08
C GLY A 83 -4.98 3.13 24.09
N LYS A 84 -5.80 4.19 24.18
CA LYS A 84 -5.65 5.24 25.19
C LYS A 84 -6.27 4.79 26.53
N LYS A 85 -5.59 3.85 27.19
CA LYS A 85 -5.64 3.68 28.65
C LYS A 85 -4.25 3.95 29.22
#